data_AF-A0A7K4AN05-F1
#
_entry.id   AF-A0A7K4AN05-F1
#
_cell.length_a   1.000
_cell.length_b   1.000
_cell.length_c   1.000
_cell.angle_alpha   90.00
_cell.angle_beta   90.00
_cell.angle_gamma   90.00
#
_symmetry.space_group_name_H-M   'P 1'
#
loop_
_entity.id
_entity.type
_entity.pdbx_description
1 polymer ?
#
loop_
_entity_poly.entity_id
_entity_poly.type
_entity_poly.pdbx_seq_one_letter_code
_entity_poly.pdbx_strand_id
1 'polypeptide(L)'
;MVGDTIFAVTNEEASRVVAMGLDGKLLWEETLEPASYALSAPTVIDGVLYVASDEGYIYAYSSGTETVEEEFPWLLVGGIIALVIVAAVGLVYWNSKKKGM
;
A
#
# COMPACT_ATOMS: atom_id res chain seq x y z
N MET A 1 -2.58 -15.40 13.46
CA MET A 1 -4.02 -15.06 13.44
C MET A 1 -4.16 -13.55 13.47
N VAL A 2 -5.17 -13.00 12.81
CA VAL A 2 -5.53 -11.58 12.83
C VAL A 2 -7.04 -11.50 12.99
N GLY A 3 -7.52 -10.86 14.06
CA GLY A 3 -8.93 -10.93 14.44
C GLY A 3 -9.39 -12.39 14.56
N ASP A 4 -10.47 -12.72 13.86
CA ASP A 4 -11.07 -14.06 13.83
C ASP A 4 -10.54 -14.96 12.69
N THR A 5 -9.45 -14.54 12.03
CA THR A 5 -8.84 -15.29 10.93
C THR A 5 -7.53 -15.94 11.37
N ILE A 6 -7.44 -17.26 11.19
CA ILE A 6 -6.24 -18.07 11.33
C ILE A 6 -5.59 -18.18 9.96
N PHE A 7 -4.27 -17.98 9.91
CA PHE A 7 -3.45 -18.23 8.71
C PHE A 7 -2.55 -19.43 8.98
N ALA A 8 -2.49 -20.33 8.02
CA ALA A 8 -1.63 -21.50 8.04
C ALA A 8 -0.97 -21.68 6.67
N VAL A 9 0.14 -22.41 6.64
CA VAL A 9 0.85 -22.76 5.42
C VAL A 9 0.98 -24.28 5.38
N THR A 10 0.69 -24.89 4.24
CA THR A 10 0.86 -26.33 4.06
C THR A 10 2.31 -26.66 3.78
N ASN A 11 2.71 -27.90 4.12
CA ASN A 11 4.06 -28.40 3.88
C ASN A 11 3.99 -29.48 2.79
N GLU A 12 3.97 -29.03 1.54
CA GLU A 12 3.92 -29.87 0.34
C GLU A 12 4.68 -29.20 -0.80
N GLU A 13 5.03 -29.95 -1.85
CA GLU A 13 5.84 -29.47 -2.99
C GLU A 13 5.27 -28.19 -3.61
N ALA A 14 3.95 -28.07 -3.68
CA ALA A 14 3.25 -26.84 -4.04
C ALA A 14 2.52 -26.31 -2.80
N SER A 15 3.27 -25.71 -1.88
CA SER A 15 2.71 -25.21 -0.62
C SER A 15 1.59 -24.21 -0.86
N ARG A 16 0.60 -24.23 0.02
CA ARG A 16 -0.57 -23.35 -0.01
C ARG A 16 -0.62 -22.49 1.23
N VAL A 17 -1.07 -21.26 1.07
CA VAL A 17 -1.48 -20.39 2.16
C VAL A 17 -2.98 -20.56 2.35
N VAL A 18 -3.39 -20.82 3.58
CA VAL A 18 -4.78 -21.10 3.94
C VAL A 18 -5.23 -20.11 5.00
N ALA A 19 -6.39 -19.49 4.78
CA ALA A 19 -7.08 -18.69 5.78
C ALA A 19 -8.36 -19.38 6.24
N MET A 20 -8.52 -19.51 7.55
CA MET A 20 -9.69 -20.15 8.17
C MET A 20 -10.29 -19.23 9.23
N GLY A 21 -11.61 -19.25 9.36
CA GLY A 21 -12.30 -18.65 10.50
C GLY A 21 -12.09 -19.46 11.78
N LEU A 22 -12.28 -18.84 12.94
CA LEU A 22 -12.26 -19.54 14.24
C LEU A 22 -13.35 -20.64 14.35
N ASP A 23 -14.37 -20.60 13.50
CA ASP A 23 -15.40 -21.64 13.37
C ASP A 23 -14.95 -22.84 12.51
N GLY A 24 -13.72 -22.83 12.02
CA GLY A 24 -13.14 -23.88 11.18
C GLY A 24 -13.53 -23.79 9.71
N LYS A 25 -14.24 -22.75 9.27
CA LYS A 25 -14.57 -22.59 7.85
C LYS A 25 -13.38 -22.03 7.07
N LEU A 26 -13.12 -22.62 5.91
CA LEU A 26 -12.18 -22.08 4.93
C LEU A 26 -12.69 -20.74 4.40
N LEU A 27 -11.89 -19.68 4.53
CA LEU A 27 -12.17 -18.35 3.98
C LEU A 27 -11.57 -18.21 2.58
N TRP A 28 -10.29 -18.59 2.44
CA TRP A 28 -9.58 -18.65 1.17
C TRP A 28 -8.37 -19.58 1.26
N GLU A 29 -7.93 -20.07 0.12
CA GLU A 29 -6.63 -20.74 -0.04
C GLU A 29 -5.98 -20.28 -1.35
N GLU A 30 -4.65 -20.24 -1.35
CA GLU A 30 -3.87 -19.89 -2.54
C GLU A 30 -2.62 -20.77 -2.62
N THR A 31 -2.33 -21.30 -3.80
CA THR A 31 -1.12 -22.08 -4.07
C THR A 31 0.05 -21.16 -4.37
N LEU A 32 1.18 -21.40 -3.72
CA LEU A 32 2.42 -20.68 -3.98
C LEU A 32 3.00 -21.10 -5.33
N GLU A 33 3.35 -20.11 -6.14
CA GLU A 33 4.06 -20.31 -7.40
C GLU A 33 5.39 -19.52 -7.39
N PRO A 34 6.51 -20.11 -7.84
CA PRO A 34 6.65 -21.49 -8.28
C PRO A 34 6.45 -22.51 -7.15
N ALA A 35 6.16 -23.76 -7.52
CA ALA A 35 5.98 -24.85 -6.56
C ALA A 35 7.24 -25.00 -5.70
N SER A 36 7.09 -24.76 -4.40
CA SER A 36 8.13 -24.93 -3.40
C SER A 36 7.54 -25.28 -2.03
N TYR A 37 8.40 -25.72 -1.10
CA TYR A 37 8.00 -26.01 0.27
C TYR A 37 8.06 -24.74 1.12
N ALA A 38 7.02 -24.47 1.91
CA ALA A 38 7.02 -23.39 2.87
C ALA A 38 6.98 -23.94 4.30
N LEU A 39 8.17 -24.09 4.88
CA LEU A 39 8.38 -24.68 6.20
C LEU A 39 8.29 -23.66 7.35
N SER A 40 8.17 -22.37 7.02
CA SER A 40 8.18 -21.28 8.00
C SER A 40 6.78 -20.96 8.52
N ALA A 41 6.70 -20.56 9.80
CA ALA A 41 5.46 -20.04 10.35
C ALA A 41 5.09 -18.70 9.67
N PRO A 42 3.85 -18.52 9.18
CA PRO A 42 3.40 -17.25 8.63
C PRO A 42 3.46 -16.14 9.69
N THR A 43 3.89 -14.94 9.29
CA THR A 43 3.94 -13.76 10.16
C THR A 43 3.06 -12.67 9.59
N VAL A 44 2.25 -12.02 10.43
CA VAL A 44 1.47 -10.85 10.02
C VAL A 44 2.01 -9.61 10.72
N ILE A 45 2.39 -8.59 9.95
CA ILE A 45 2.81 -7.28 10.44
C ILE A 45 2.18 -6.20 9.56
N ASP A 46 1.66 -5.15 10.19
CA ASP A 46 1.01 -4.01 9.51
C ASP A 46 -0.04 -4.42 8.45
N GLY A 47 -0.81 -5.46 8.75
CA GLY A 47 -1.85 -5.98 7.84
C GLY A 47 -1.32 -6.80 6.66
N VAL A 48 -0.01 -7.04 6.57
CA VAL A 48 0.61 -7.87 5.55
C VAL A 48 1.02 -9.22 6.13
N LEU A 49 0.53 -10.28 5.52
CA LEU A 49 0.90 -11.67 5.82
C LEU A 49 2.12 -12.07 4.98
N TYR A 50 3.19 -12.44 5.67
CA TYR A 50 4.45 -12.91 5.09
C TYR A 50 4.60 -14.41 5.24
N VAL A 51 5.01 -15.06 4.15
CA VAL A 51 5.31 -16.49 4.08
C VAL A 51 6.65 -16.68 3.36
N ALA A 52 7.53 -17.50 3.92
CA ALA A 52 8.82 -17.82 3.33
C ALA A 52 8.88 -19.28 2.88
N SER A 53 9.38 -19.47 1.65
CA SER A 53 9.67 -20.76 1.04
C SER A 53 11.13 -21.18 1.29
N ASP A 54 11.40 -22.48 1.23
CA ASP A 54 12.74 -23.06 1.34
C ASP A 54 13.64 -22.80 0.13
N GLU A 55 13.05 -22.42 -1.01
CA GLU A 55 13.77 -21.95 -2.20
C GLU A 55 14.16 -20.47 -2.12
N GLY A 56 13.84 -19.79 -1.01
CA GLY A 56 14.21 -18.39 -0.78
C GLY A 56 13.21 -17.35 -1.29
N TYR A 57 12.02 -17.78 -1.75
CA TYR A 57 10.93 -16.85 -2.07
C TYR A 57 10.25 -16.33 -0.80
N ILE A 58 9.88 -15.04 -0.80
CA ILE A 58 9.05 -14.41 0.22
C ILE A 58 7.78 -13.90 -0.45
N TYR A 59 6.64 -14.40 0.04
CA TYR A 59 5.31 -14.02 -0.42
C TYR A 59 4.70 -13.04 0.58
N ALA A 60 4.01 -12.03 0.06
CA ALA A 60 3.35 -11.00 0.85
C ALA A 60 1.89 -10.85 0.41
N TYR A 61 0.98 -11.05 1.35
CA TYR A 61 -0.46 -10.98 1.14
C TYR A 61 -1.06 -9.82 1.93
N SER A 62 -1.73 -8.92 1.24
CA SER A 62 -2.48 -7.81 1.84
C SER A 62 -3.88 -7.79 1.24
N SER A 63 -4.89 -7.43 2.03
CA SER A 63 -6.27 -7.31 1.54
C SER A 63 -6.50 -6.10 0.62
N GLY A 64 -5.48 -5.27 0.39
CA GLY A 64 -5.56 -4.00 -0.35
C GLY A 64 -6.44 -2.97 0.39
N THR A 65 -6.40 -1.68 0.09
CA THR A 65 -5.39 -0.84 -0.57
C THR A 65 -4.80 -0.02 0.57
N GLU A 66 -3.48 0.13 0.68
CA GLU A 66 -2.97 1.27 1.45
C GLU A 66 -3.55 2.50 0.76
N THR A 67 -4.59 3.09 1.34
CA THR A 67 -5.02 4.42 0.99
C THR A 67 -3.81 5.28 1.32
N VAL A 68 -3.00 5.59 0.31
CA VAL A 68 -1.99 6.62 0.42
C VAL A 68 -2.80 7.89 0.70
N GLU A 69 -2.95 8.22 1.97
CA GLU A 69 -3.42 9.54 2.36
C GLU A 69 -2.34 10.49 1.84
N GLU A 70 -2.67 11.27 0.81
CA GLU A 70 -1.76 12.33 0.36
C GLU A 70 -1.47 13.22 1.57
N GLU A 71 -0.22 13.23 2.01
CA GLU A 71 0.15 13.80 3.31
C GLU A 71 -0.03 15.33 3.33
N PHE A 72 -0.02 15.99 2.16
CA PHE A 72 -0.06 17.46 2.08
C PHE A 72 -0.75 18.04 0.81
N PRO A 73 -2.03 17.73 0.53
CA PRO A 73 -2.76 18.28 -0.63
C PRO A 73 -2.83 19.81 -0.62
N TRP A 74 -2.75 20.44 0.56
CA TRP A 74 -2.72 21.89 0.72
C TRP A 74 -1.44 22.56 0.21
N LEU A 75 -0.31 21.86 0.08
CA LEU A 75 0.92 22.47 -0.48
C LEU A 75 0.75 22.79 -1.97
N LEU A 76 0.00 21.97 -2.71
CA LEU A 76 -0.34 22.24 -4.10
C LEU A 76 -1.28 23.45 -4.22
N VAL A 77 -2.31 23.51 -3.37
CA VAL A 77 -3.27 24.63 -3.35
C VAL A 77 -2.59 25.93 -2.92
N GLY A 78 -1.78 25.90 -1.87
CA GLY A 78 -1.00 27.04 -1.39
C GLY A 78 0.02 27.53 -2.41
N GLY A 79 0.70 26.60 -3.10
CA GLY A 79 1.63 26.92 -4.19
C GLY A 79 0.94 27.63 -5.36
N ILE A 80 -0.23 27.15 -5.79
CA ILE A 80 -1.01 27.79 -6.85
C ILE A 80 -1.49 29.19 -6.42
N ILE A 81 -1.98 29.36 -5.18
CA ILE A 81 -2.40 30.66 -4.66
C ILE A 81 -1.23 31.65 -4.65
N ALA A 82 -0.05 31.23 -4.20
CA ALA A 82 1.14 32.06 -4.20
C ALA A 82 1.52 32.52 -5.63
N LEU A 83 1.49 31.60 -6.61
CA LEU A 83 1.77 31.92 -8.01
C LEU A 83 0.76 32.93 -8.59
N VAL A 84 -0.53 32.79 -8.29
CA VAL A 84 -1.57 33.72 -8.73
C VAL A 84 -1.36 35.11 -8.15
N ILE A 85 -0.99 35.21 -6.86
CA ILE A 85 -0.69 36.48 -6.20
C ILE A 85 0.53 37.14 -6.85
N VAL A 86 1.62 36.39 -7.08
CA VAL A 86 2.83 36.91 -7.72
C VAL A 86 2.53 37.44 -9.14
N ALA A 87 1.75 36.69 -9.92
CA ALA A 87 1.36 37.11 -11.26
C ALA A 87 0.48 38.37 -11.25
N ALA A 88 -0.48 38.45 -10.33
CA ALA A 88 -1.35 39.62 -10.17
C ALA A 88 -0.55 40.87 -9.77
N VAL A 89 0.36 40.75 -8.80
CA VAL A 89 1.24 41.86 -8.38
C VAL A 89 2.16 42.28 -9.53
N GLY A 90 2.74 41.33 -10.26
CA GLY A 90 3.56 41.60 -11.43
C GLY A 90 2.81 42.35 -12.53
N LEU A 91 1.56 41.95 -12.83
CA LEU A 91 0.69 42.61 -13.80
C LEU A 91 0.32 44.04 -13.38
N VAL A 92 0.00 44.26 -12.10
CA VAL A 92 -0.29 45.60 -11.56
C VAL A 92 0.93 46.50 -11.67
N TYR A 93 2.11 46.00 -11.27
CA TYR A 93 3.37 46.74 -11.38
C TYR A 93 3.71 47.10 -12.83
N TRP A 94 3.60 46.14 -13.74
CA TRP A 94 3.86 46.34 -15.16
C TRP A 94 2.93 47.37 -15.80
N ASN A 95 1.62 47.30 -15.50
CA ASN A 95 0.63 48.25 -16.01
C ASN A 95 0.80 49.65 -15.42
N SER A 96 1.25 49.76 -14.16
CA SER A 96 1.59 51.06 -13.56
C SER A 96 2.80 51.72 -14.25
N LYS A 97 3.79 50.92 -14.65
CA LYS A 97 4.98 51.40 -15.39
C LYS A 97 4.65 51.86 -16.82
N LYS A 98 3.72 51.18 -17.50
CA LYS A 98 3.25 51.56 -18.85
C LYS A 98 2.46 52.87 -18.90
N LYS A 99 1.77 53.25 -17.81
CA LYS A 99 0.99 54.51 -17.74
C LYS A 99 1.82 55.75 -17.41
N GLY A 100 3.08 55.57 -17.02
CA GLY A 100 4.01 56.66 -16.65
C GLY A 100 5.02 57.03 -17.74
N MET A 101 4.86 56.53 -18.96
CA MET A 101 5.64 56.92 -20.16
C MET A 101 4.74 57.66 -21.14
#